data_AF-A0A7S0REY3-F1
#
_entry.id   AF-A0A7S0REY3-F1
#
_cell.length_a   1.000
_cell.length_b   1.000
_cell.length_c   1.000
_cell.angle_alpha   90.00
_cell.angle_beta   90.00
_cell.angle_gamma   90.00
#
_symmetry.space_group_name_H-M   'P 1'
#
loop_
_entity.id
_entity.type
_entity.pdbx_description
1 polymer ?
#
loop_
_entity_poly.entity_id
_entity_poly.type
_entity_poly.pdbx_seq_one_letter_code
_entity_poly.pdbx_strand_id
1 'polypeptide(L)'
;SGRSFAGWYLQQFLKMGVARHVDGLSEHYLLWDSDMVPLQPLQWFRDNRTKVVFNTGGYITRTYEKAYARLVPGKKLYYQRGWIMRTSLVTHSMMIYKPYMNEMLNAFAGGAPSSGLQWAFRIMDVLDTKDVHKGFSEYASYSTWVLDNHPESMALVPYRTWSRHPIGGTLTMTLLKWSNKHGLCCPSRWLLIMMRTLGNEFTGFEIGHFDCG
;
A
#
# COMPACT_ATOMS: atom_id res chain seq x y z
N SER A 1 -20.68 -9.15 -1.37
CA SER A 1 -21.08 -10.00 -0.22
C SER A 1 -19.99 -9.93 0.83
N GLY A 2 -20.24 -10.28 2.10
CA GLY A 2 -19.21 -10.27 3.16
C GLY A 2 -17.93 -11.08 2.83
N ARG A 3 -18.01 -12.01 1.88
CA ARG A 3 -16.86 -12.80 1.37
C ARG A 3 -15.83 -11.96 0.60
N SER A 4 -16.23 -10.87 -0.07
CA SER A 4 -15.29 -10.04 -0.85
C SER A 4 -14.42 -9.14 0.03
N PHE A 5 -14.90 -8.77 1.22
CA PHE A 5 -14.15 -7.89 2.14
C PHE A 5 -13.21 -8.67 3.06
N ALA A 6 -13.57 -9.90 3.44
CA ALA A 6 -12.70 -10.77 4.23
C ALA A 6 -11.37 -11.03 3.52
N GLY A 7 -11.39 -11.27 2.20
CA GLY A 7 -10.16 -11.45 1.41
C GLY A 7 -9.27 -10.22 1.40
N TRP A 8 -9.86 -9.02 1.31
CA TRP A 8 -9.11 -7.76 1.32
C TRP A 8 -8.44 -7.47 2.67
N TYR A 9 -9.12 -7.73 3.79
CA TYR A 9 -8.52 -7.62 5.11
C TYR A 9 -7.46 -8.69 5.37
N LEU A 10 -7.74 -9.94 4.96
CA LEU A 10 -6.76 -11.02 5.04
C LEU A 10 -5.47 -10.67 4.31
N GLN A 11 -5.56 -10.11 3.10
CA GLN A 11 -4.38 -9.67 2.34
C GLN A 11 -3.56 -8.64 3.14
N GLN A 12 -4.20 -7.62 3.71
CA GLN A 12 -3.51 -6.61 4.53
C GLN A 12 -2.88 -7.22 5.79
N PHE A 13 -3.58 -8.15 6.44
CA PHE A 13 -3.09 -8.80 7.65
C PHE A 13 -1.91 -9.73 7.35
N LEU A 14 -1.94 -10.44 6.22
CA LEU A 14 -0.80 -11.25 5.78
C LEU A 14 0.41 -10.37 5.52
N LYS A 15 0.25 -9.26 4.78
CA LYS A 15 1.34 -8.30 4.50
C LYS A 15 2.02 -7.77 5.76
N MET A 16 1.27 -7.48 6.82
CA MET A 16 1.87 -7.04 8.09
C MET A 16 2.40 -8.21 8.92
N GLY A 17 1.69 -9.33 8.92
CA GLY A 17 1.98 -10.51 9.72
C GLY A 17 3.27 -11.24 9.33
N VAL A 18 3.72 -11.13 8.07
CA VAL A 18 4.99 -11.75 7.66
C VAL A 18 6.18 -11.30 8.52
N ALA A 19 6.14 -10.08 9.08
CA ALA A 19 7.15 -9.59 10.01
C ALA A 19 7.37 -10.50 11.24
N ARG A 20 6.32 -11.22 11.67
CA ARG A 20 6.31 -12.07 12.87
C ARG A 20 6.31 -13.56 12.56
N HIS A 21 5.85 -13.96 11.38
CA HIS A 21 5.51 -15.35 11.09
C HIS A 21 6.32 -16.00 9.96
N VAL A 22 7.19 -15.26 9.28
CA VAL A 22 8.09 -15.81 8.26
C VAL A 22 9.52 -15.88 8.81
N ASP A 23 9.98 -17.11 9.02
CA ASP A 23 11.35 -17.39 9.44
C ASP A 23 12.34 -17.09 8.31
N GLY A 24 13.51 -16.56 8.67
CA GLY A 24 14.55 -16.19 7.70
C GLY A 24 14.23 -14.95 6.84
N LEU A 25 13.10 -14.26 7.08
CA LEU A 25 12.79 -13.00 6.41
C LEU A 25 13.81 -11.92 6.83
N SER A 26 14.44 -11.29 5.84
CA SER A 26 15.33 -10.15 6.02
C SER A 26 14.69 -9.04 6.86
N GLU A 27 15.48 -8.31 7.64
CA GLU A 27 14.96 -7.18 8.43
C GLU A 27 14.31 -6.11 7.56
N HIS A 28 14.90 -5.85 6.39
CA HIS A 28 14.27 -5.05 5.35
C HIS A 28 13.67 -5.99 4.30
N TYR A 29 12.37 -5.87 4.07
CA TYR A 29 11.65 -6.65 3.06
C TYR A 29 10.68 -5.78 2.27
N LEU A 30 10.47 -6.13 1.01
CA LEU A 30 9.60 -5.40 0.10
C LEU A 30 8.18 -5.94 0.16
N LEU A 31 7.22 -5.09 0.49
CA LEU A 31 5.81 -5.31 0.17
C LEU A 31 5.53 -4.76 -1.23
N TRP A 32 4.97 -5.61 -2.09
CA TRP A 32 4.66 -5.30 -3.49
C TRP A 32 3.30 -5.92 -3.84
N ASP A 33 2.36 -5.09 -4.28
CA ASP A 33 1.08 -5.60 -4.78
C ASP A 33 1.29 -6.34 -6.12
N SER A 34 0.67 -7.52 -6.25
CA SER A 34 0.90 -8.42 -7.38
C SER A 34 0.41 -7.88 -8.73
N ASP A 35 -0.45 -6.87 -8.70
CA ASP A 35 -0.97 -6.17 -9.88
C ASP A 35 -0.10 -4.98 -10.28
N MET A 36 1.04 -4.75 -9.63
CA MET A 36 1.98 -3.69 -9.96
C MET A 36 3.12 -4.23 -10.83
N VAL A 37 3.46 -3.49 -11.88
CA VAL A 37 4.50 -3.80 -12.86
C VAL A 37 5.62 -2.77 -12.75
N PRO A 38 6.86 -3.18 -12.43
CA PRO A 38 8.00 -2.28 -12.47
C PRO A 38 8.35 -1.91 -13.91
N LEU A 39 8.58 -0.63 -14.16
CA LEU A 39 8.92 -0.10 -15.49
C LEU A 39 10.38 0.33 -15.57
N GLN A 40 11.02 0.55 -14.43
CA GLN A 40 12.40 1.04 -14.28
C GLN A 40 13.04 0.41 -13.03
N PRO A 41 14.39 0.44 -12.90
CA PRO A 41 15.05 0.10 -11.64
C PRO A 41 14.55 0.97 -10.49
N LEU A 42 14.14 0.35 -9.39
CA LEU A 42 13.56 1.03 -8.24
C LEU A 42 14.61 1.28 -7.18
N GLN A 43 14.64 2.50 -6.65
CA GLN A 43 15.53 2.88 -5.56
C GLN A 43 14.81 2.80 -4.22
N TRP A 44 15.14 1.80 -3.41
CA TRP A 44 14.52 1.59 -2.09
C TRP A 44 15.24 2.31 -0.94
N PHE A 45 16.48 2.74 -1.18
CA PHE A 45 17.34 3.31 -0.16
C PHE A 45 18.05 4.57 -0.66
N ARG A 46 18.20 5.55 0.22
CA ARG A 46 19.01 6.76 0.06
C ARG A 46 20.04 6.86 1.18
N ASP A 47 20.96 7.83 1.05
CA ASP A 47 21.94 8.18 2.07
C ASP A 47 22.71 6.95 2.59
N ASN A 48 23.32 6.21 1.67
CA ASN A 48 24.07 4.97 1.96
C ASN A 48 23.27 3.93 2.79
N ARG A 49 21.99 3.75 2.47
CA ARG A 49 21.05 2.82 3.15
C ARG A 49 20.62 3.21 4.56
N THR A 50 20.87 4.45 4.97
CA THR A 50 20.32 4.97 6.24
C THR A 50 18.85 5.38 6.13
N LYS A 51 18.36 5.66 4.91
CA LYS A 51 16.96 6.06 4.71
C LYS A 51 16.26 5.16 3.72
N VAL A 52 15.06 4.72 4.10
CA VAL A 52 14.14 4.00 3.22
C VAL A 52 13.33 5.00 2.39
N VAL A 53 13.21 4.75 1.09
CA VAL A 53 12.45 5.60 0.17
C VAL A 53 10.97 5.22 0.22
N PHE A 54 10.12 6.21 0.48
CA PHE A 54 8.67 6.05 0.52
C PHE A 54 8.03 6.86 -0.60
N ASN A 55 7.32 6.16 -1.48
CA ASN A 55 6.53 6.79 -2.52
C ASN A 55 5.36 7.57 -1.91
N THR A 56 4.92 8.62 -2.59
CA THR A 56 3.73 9.39 -2.23
C THR A 56 2.62 9.18 -3.27
N GLY A 57 1.36 9.22 -2.85
CA GLY A 57 0.22 9.05 -3.76
C GLY A 57 -0.96 8.28 -3.15
N GLY A 58 -1.99 8.08 -3.98
CA GLY A 58 -3.24 7.48 -3.54
C GLY A 58 -4.23 8.48 -2.94
N TYR A 59 -5.38 7.97 -2.53
CA TYR A 59 -6.55 8.77 -2.16
C TYR A 59 -6.67 8.95 -0.64
N ILE A 60 -7.02 10.16 -0.23
CA ILE A 60 -7.39 10.44 1.17
C ILE A 60 -8.69 9.72 1.49
N THR A 61 -8.68 8.93 2.56
CA THR A 61 -9.85 8.17 2.99
C THR A 61 -10.10 8.42 4.47
N ARG A 62 -11.20 9.12 4.79
CA ARG A 62 -11.56 9.50 6.17
C ARG A 62 -11.76 8.30 7.10
N THR A 63 -12.18 7.17 6.57
CA THR A 63 -12.38 5.93 7.32
C THR A 63 -11.07 5.35 7.82
N TYR A 64 -10.00 5.40 7.01
CA TYR A 64 -8.65 5.02 7.45
C TYR A 64 -8.18 5.90 8.60
N GLU A 65 -8.41 7.21 8.51
CA GLU A 65 -8.01 8.16 9.55
C GLU A 65 -8.74 7.88 10.88
N LYS A 66 -10.05 7.60 10.82
CA LYS A 66 -10.84 7.22 12.00
C LYS A 66 -10.34 5.92 12.64
N ALA A 67 -10.08 4.88 11.83
CA ALA A 67 -9.58 3.61 12.34
C ALA A 67 -8.20 3.76 12.98
N TYR A 68 -7.27 4.46 12.31
CA TYR A 68 -5.93 4.71 12.85
C TYR A 68 -5.97 5.50 14.16
N ALA A 69 -6.79 6.55 14.25
CA ALA A 69 -6.92 7.34 15.48
C ALA A 69 -7.52 6.55 16.65
N ARG A 70 -8.33 5.51 16.38
CA ARG A 70 -8.85 4.59 17.40
C ARG A 70 -7.80 3.56 17.82
N LEU A 71 -6.93 3.12 16.92
CA LEU A 71 -5.84 2.18 17.20
C LEU A 71 -4.69 2.85 17.96
N VAL A 72 -4.39 4.11 17.62
CA VAL A 72 -3.31 4.89 18.21
C VAL A 72 -3.88 6.24 18.69
N PRO A 73 -4.45 6.29 19.91
CA PRO A 73 -5.07 7.49 20.43
C PRO A 73 -4.13 8.71 20.41
N GLY A 74 -4.65 9.85 19.96
CA GLY A 74 -3.87 11.10 19.86
C GLY A 74 -3.03 11.25 18.59
N LYS A 75 -2.97 10.22 17.74
CA LYS A 75 -2.30 10.29 16.43
C LYS A 75 -3.31 10.41 15.29
N LYS A 76 -2.84 10.94 14.15
CA LYS A 76 -3.62 11.08 12.91
C LYS A 76 -2.81 10.56 11.75
N LEU A 77 -3.48 10.04 10.72
CA LEU A 77 -2.78 9.64 9.49
C LEU A 77 -2.03 10.82 8.88
N TYR A 78 -0.80 10.54 8.47
CA TYR A 78 -0.01 11.47 7.70
C TYR A 78 -0.54 11.53 6.28
N TYR A 79 -0.63 12.75 5.74
CA TYR A 79 -0.90 12.96 4.32
C TYR A 79 0.08 13.98 3.78
N GLN A 80 0.82 13.59 2.74
CA GLN A 80 1.80 14.44 2.09
C GLN A 80 1.11 15.62 1.43
N ARG A 81 1.65 16.83 1.61
CA ARG A 81 1.21 18.01 0.89
C ARG A 81 1.63 17.90 -0.57
N GLY A 82 0.66 17.75 -1.48
CA GLY A 82 0.88 17.85 -2.92
C GLY A 82 0.69 19.28 -3.43
N TRP A 83 0.94 19.46 -4.73
CA TRP A 83 0.83 20.77 -5.39
C TRP A 83 -0.61 21.32 -5.40
N ILE A 84 -1.61 20.45 -5.63
CA ILE A 84 -3.03 20.80 -5.68
C ILE A 84 -3.78 20.31 -4.43
N MET A 85 -3.50 19.07 -4.00
CA MET A 85 -4.20 18.42 -2.90
C MET A 85 -3.25 17.54 -2.09
N ARG A 86 -3.64 17.23 -0.86
CA ARG A 86 -2.93 16.25 -0.03
C ARG A 86 -3.09 14.85 -0.64
N THR A 87 -2.11 13.99 -0.43
CA THR A 87 -2.12 12.60 -0.92
C THR A 87 -1.86 11.64 0.23
N SER A 88 -2.40 10.43 0.12
CA SER A 88 -2.08 9.36 1.07
C SER A 88 -0.66 8.83 0.87
N LEU A 89 -0.32 7.80 1.64
CA LEU A 89 0.88 6.97 1.44
C LEU A 89 0.50 5.53 1.05
N VAL A 90 -0.68 5.35 0.43
CA VAL A 90 -1.12 4.06 -0.12
C VAL A 90 -0.57 3.93 -1.53
N THR A 91 0.62 3.34 -1.63
CA THR A 91 1.43 3.34 -2.86
C THR A 91 1.58 2.01 -3.55
N HIS A 92 0.96 0.94 -3.03
CA HIS A 92 1.01 -0.42 -3.60
C HIS A 92 2.41 -1.04 -3.68
N SER A 93 3.43 -0.34 -3.20
CA SER A 93 4.76 -0.87 -2.92
C SER A 93 5.41 -0.08 -1.78
N MET A 94 6.14 -0.79 -0.92
CA MET A 94 6.80 -0.20 0.23
C MET A 94 7.88 -1.13 0.79
N MET A 95 9.05 -0.59 1.07
CA MET A 95 10.06 -1.30 1.85
C MET A 95 9.70 -1.20 3.34
N ILE A 96 9.67 -2.34 4.01
CA ILE A 96 9.32 -2.46 5.42
C ILE A 96 10.57 -2.82 6.21
N TYR A 97 10.75 -2.18 7.36
CA TYR A 97 11.73 -2.56 8.36
C TYR A 97 11.01 -3.30 9.49
N LYS A 98 11.35 -4.57 9.66
CA LYS A 98 10.68 -5.53 10.55
C LYS A 98 10.57 -5.03 12.00
N PRO A 99 11.60 -4.41 12.62
CA PRO A 99 11.47 -3.82 13.95
C PRO A 99 10.36 -2.77 14.05
N TYR A 100 10.26 -1.84 13.10
CA TYR A 100 9.23 -0.79 13.10
C TYR A 100 7.82 -1.35 12.86
N MET A 101 7.70 -2.37 12.00
CA MET A 101 6.42 -3.07 11.83
C MET A 101 5.99 -3.73 13.14
N ASN A 102 6.91 -4.39 13.84
CA ASN A 102 6.62 -5.03 15.11
C ASN A 102 6.23 -4.04 16.20
N GLU A 103 6.89 -2.88 16.25
CA GLU A 103 6.55 -1.78 17.15
C GLU A 103 5.11 -1.28 16.91
N MET A 104 4.75 -0.99 15.65
CA MET A 104 3.39 -0.59 15.28
C MET A 104 2.36 -1.66 15.65
N LEU A 105 2.62 -2.92 15.35
CA LEU A 105 1.71 -4.02 15.68
C LEU A 105 1.56 -4.21 17.20
N ASN A 106 2.60 -3.95 17.99
CA ASN A 106 2.49 -3.92 19.45
C ASN A 106 1.62 -2.75 19.92
N ALA A 107 1.78 -1.56 19.34
CA ALA A 107 0.92 -0.42 19.64
C ALA A 107 -0.56 -0.72 19.36
N PHE A 108 -0.86 -1.36 18.22
CA PHE A 108 -2.23 -1.80 17.89
C PHE A 108 -2.79 -2.84 18.88
N ALA A 109 -1.93 -3.69 19.44
CA ALA A 109 -2.30 -4.67 20.45
C ALA A 109 -2.43 -4.08 21.87
N GLY A 110 -2.23 -2.77 22.07
CA GLY A 110 -2.32 -2.11 23.39
C GLY A 110 -0.97 -1.89 24.08
N GLY A 111 0.15 -2.01 23.37
CA GLY A 111 1.48 -1.59 23.80
C GLY A 111 2.38 -2.70 24.36
N ALA A 112 1.82 -3.84 24.78
CA ALA A 112 2.62 -5.00 25.20
C ALA A 112 3.09 -5.82 23.98
N PRO A 113 4.30 -6.42 24.01
CA PRO A 113 4.71 -7.40 23.02
C PRO A 113 3.66 -8.51 22.91
N SER A 114 3.03 -8.61 21.74
CA SER A 114 2.04 -9.65 21.46
C SER A 114 2.59 -10.65 20.45
N SER A 115 2.67 -11.92 20.80
CA SER A 115 3.06 -12.99 19.87
C SER A 115 1.90 -13.49 19.00
N GLY A 116 0.67 -13.08 19.31
CA GLY A 116 -0.55 -13.53 18.64
C GLY A 116 -1.19 -12.51 17.69
N LEU A 117 -2.40 -12.84 17.24
CA LEU A 117 -3.21 -12.06 16.29
C LEU A 117 -4.02 -10.93 16.95
N GLN A 118 -3.69 -10.54 18.19
CA GLN A 118 -4.46 -9.52 18.93
C GLN A 118 -4.53 -8.19 18.19
N TRP A 119 -3.43 -7.77 17.56
CA TRP A 119 -3.39 -6.55 16.73
C TRP A 119 -4.41 -6.63 15.58
N ALA A 120 -4.61 -7.79 14.96
CA ALA A 120 -5.53 -7.97 13.84
C ALA A 120 -6.98 -7.87 14.31
N PHE A 121 -7.31 -8.50 15.44
CA PHE A 121 -8.63 -8.38 16.05
C PHE A 121 -8.93 -6.94 16.48
N ARG A 122 -7.95 -6.24 17.05
CA ARG A 122 -8.10 -4.82 17.39
C ARG A 122 -8.34 -3.94 16.17
N ILE A 123 -7.69 -4.23 15.04
CA ILE A 123 -8.02 -3.54 13.77
C ILE A 123 -9.49 -3.78 13.42
N MET A 124 -9.98 -5.02 13.50
CA MET A 124 -11.38 -5.33 13.19
C MET A 124 -12.37 -4.63 14.13
N ASP A 125 -12.06 -4.54 15.43
CA ASP A 125 -12.90 -3.92 16.44
C ASP A 125 -13.09 -2.41 16.22
N VAL A 126 -12.10 -1.73 15.63
CA VAL A 126 -12.15 -0.28 15.42
C VAL A 126 -12.80 0.13 14.09
N LEU A 127 -13.13 -0.82 13.21
CA LEU A 127 -13.70 -0.51 11.90
C LEU A 127 -15.11 0.06 12.04
N ASP A 128 -15.47 0.97 11.13
CA ASP A 128 -16.85 1.42 11.00
C ASP A 128 -17.65 0.35 10.24
N THR A 129 -18.68 -0.20 10.87
CA THR A 129 -19.53 -1.25 10.28
C THR A 129 -20.27 -0.78 9.03
N LYS A 130 -20.44 0.54 8.83
CA LYS A 130 -21.04 1.13 7.63
C LYS A 130 -20.09 1.20 6.44
N ASP A 131 -18.78 1.29 6.70
CA ASP A 131 -17.75 1.51 5.69
C ASP A 131 -16.61 0.47 5.74
N VAL A 132 -16.94 -0.77 6.11
CA VAL A 132 -15.97 -1.88 6.24
C VAL A 132 -15.10 -2.06 4.99
N HIS A 133 -15.65 -1.84 3.80
CA HIS A 133 -14.92 -1.99 2.54
C HIS A 133 -13.74 -1.03 2.33
N LYS A 134 -13.62 0.02 3.16
CA LYS A 134 -12.53 0.99 3.16
C LYS A 134 -12.13 1.34 4.60
N GLY A 135 -12.18 0.40 5.53
CA GLY A 135 -12.04 0.71 6.95
C GLY A 135 -10.61 0.94 7.42
N PHE A 136 -9.60 0.35 6.77
CA PHE A 136 -8.19 0.37 7.22
C PHE A 136 -7.22 0.31 6.04
N SER A 137 -6.00 0.84 6.19
CA SER A 137 -4.91 0.61 5.23
C SER A 137 -3.60 0.32 5.96
N GLU A 138 -2.99 -0.81 5.60
CA GLU A 138 -1.66 -1.21 6.04
C GLU A 138 -0.58 -0.20 5.62
N TYR A 139 -0.61 0.23 4.35
CA TYR A 139 0.37 1.17 3.80
C TYR A 139 0.29 2.54 4.50
N ALA A 140 -0.92 3.08 4.65
CA ALA A 140 -1.12 4.37 5.30
C ALA A 140 -0.72 4.33 6.78
N SER A 141 -1.07 3.24 7.48
CA SER A 141 -0.78 3.07 8.90
C SER A 141 0.71 2.93 9.16
N TYR A 142 1.41 2.04 8.43
CA TYR A 142 2.84 1.82 8.61
C TYR A 142 3.66 3.06 8.26
N SER A 143 3.34 3.73 7.15
CA SER A 143 4.07 4.95 6.79
C SER A 143 3.87 6.07 7.80
N THR A 144 2.64 6.23 8.31
CA THR A 144 2.36 7.20 9.36
C THR A 144 3.13 6.85 10.63
N TRP A 145 3.15 5.58 11.02
CA TRP A 145 3.89 5.12 12.19
C TRP A 145 5.38 5.45 12.10
N VAL A 146 6.02 5.17 10.97
CA VAL A 146 7.44 5.46 10.77
C VAL A 146 7.68 6.97 10.74
N LEU A 147 6.81 7.77 10.12
CA LEU A 147 6.94 9.24 10.14
C LEU A 147 6.78 9.84 11.55
N ASP A 148 5.89 9.28 12.35
CA ASP A 148 5.60 9.78 13.69
C ASP A 148 6.70 9.41 14.71
N ASN A 149 7.38 8.28 14.52
CA ASN A 149 8.29 7.70 15.52
C ASN A 149 9.75 7.61 15.07
N HIS A 150 10.03 7.50 13.76
CA HIS A 150 11.38 7.37 13.17
C HIS A 150 11.55 8.24 11.91
N PRO A 151 11.19 9.54 11.92
CA PRO A 151 11.16 10.38 10.72
C PRO A 151 12.51 10.48 9.99
N GLU A 152 13.62 10.36 10.72
CA GLU A 152 14.99 10.39 10.18
C GLU A 152 15.34 9.18 9.30
N SER A 153 14.62 8.06 9.48
CA SER A 153 14.80 6.83 8.71
C SER A 153 14.06 6.84 7.36
N MET A 154 13.24 7.87 7.09
CA MET A 154 12.41 7.95 5.90
C MET A 154 12.85 9.05 4.93
N ALA A 155 12.88 8.72 3.64
CA ALA A 155 12.97 9.69 2.55
C ALA A 155 11.68 9.65 1.72
N LEU A 156 10.81 10.64 1.92
CA LEU A 156 9.59 10.79 1.13
C LEU A 156 9.90 11.30 -0.28
N VAL A 157 9.34 10.63 -1.29
CA VAL A 157 9.38 11.11 -2.68
C VAL A 157 8.41 12.30 -2.81
N PRO A 158 8.87 13.49 -3.23
CA PRO A 158 8.08 14.72 -3.14
C PRO A 158 6.86 14.76 -4.09
N TYR A 159 6.88 13.95 -5.15
CA TYR A 159 5.80 13.85 -6.12
C TYR A 159 5.57 12.39 -6.52
N ARG A 160 4.37 12.11 -7.01
CA ARG A 160 3.97 10.77 -7.44
C ARG A 160 4.69 10.37 -8.72
N THR A 161 5.49 9.31 -8.67
CA THR A 161 6.26 8.72 -9.79
C THR A 161 5.68 7.40 -10.29
N TRP A 162 4.41 7.12 -9.98
CA TRP A 162 3.76 5.85 -10.31
C TRP A 162 2.29 6.05 -10.66
N SER A 163 1.64 5.02 -11.20
CA SER A 163 0.20 5.04 -11.44
C SER A 163 -0.48 3.75 -10.99
N ARG A 164 -1.68 3.87 -10.44
CA ARG A 164 -2.50 2.70 -10.05
C ARG A 164 -3.13 2.00 -11.25
N HIS A 165 -3.49 2.76 -12.27
CA HIS A 165 -4.07 2.25 -13.51
C HIS A 165 -3.35 2.86 -14.72
N PRO A 166 -3.41 2.20 -15.89
CA PRO A 166 -3.06 2.82 -17.15
C PRO A 166 -3.75 4.17 -17.38
N ILE A 167 -3.12 5.06 -18.13
CA ILE A 167 -3.65 6.40 -18.41
C ILE A 167 -5.02 6.32 -19.09
N GLY A 168 -5.94 7.19 -18.66
CA GLY A 168 -7.34 7.22 -19.05
C GLY A 168 -8.24 6.26 -18.25
N GLY A 169 -7.69 5.59 -17.24
CA GLY A 169 -8.45 4.87 -16.22
C GLY A 169 -9.45 3.88 -16.82
N THR A 170 -10.68 3.90 -16.32
CA THR A 170 -11.75 3.02 -16.81
C THR A 170 -12.01 3.15 -18.30
N LEU A 171 -11.87 4.34 -18.91
CA LEU A 171 -12.18 4.55 -20.32
C LEU A 171 -11.17 3.84 -21.24
N THR A 172 -9.87 4.06 -21.00
CA THR A 172 -8.81 3.33 -21.72
C THR A 172 -8.93 1.84 -21.48
N MET A 173 -9.29 1.42 -20.27
CA MET A 173 -9.51 0.01 -19.99
C MET A 173 -10.72 -0.57 -20.73
N THR A 174 -11.82 0.17 -20.86
CA THR A 174 -13.00 -0.24 -21.64
C THR A 174 -12.65 -0.36 -23.12
N LEU A 175 -11.88 0.57 -23.67
CA LEU A 175 -11.42 0.54 -25.06
C LEU A 175 -10.49 -0.65 -25.32
N LEU A 176 -9.53 -0.88 -24.42
CA LEU A 176 -8.65 -2.05 -24.49
C LEU A 176 -9.47 -3.36 -24.39
N LYS A 177 -10.47 -3.42 -23.50
CA LYS A 177 -11.34 -4.60 -23.36
C LYS A 177 -12.16 -4.85 -24.63
N TRP A 178 -12.65 -3.78 -25.26
CA TRP A 178 -13.42 -3.88 -26.51
C TRP A 178 -12.56 -4.34 -27.69
N SER A 179 -11.30 -3.89 -27.78
CA SER A 179 -10.40 -4.26 -28.86
C SER A 179 -9.77 -5.64 -28.71
N ASN A 180 -9.68 -6.18 -27.49
CA ASN A 180 -9.06 -7.48 -27.21
C ASN A 180 -10.11 -8.56 -26.94
N LYS A 181 -10.62 -9.19 -28.02
CA LYS A 181 -11.67 -10.23 -27.98
C LYS A 181 -11.31 -11.49 -27.16
N HIS A 182 -10.03 -11.70 -26.82
CA HIS A 182 -9.55 -12.83 -26.02
C HIS A 182 -9.28 -12.49 -24.55
N GLY A 183 -9.68 -11.29 -24.08
CA GLY A 183 -9.41 -10.82 -22.73
C GLY A 183 -8.02 -10.20 -22.58
N LEU A 184 -7.90 -9.20 -21.69
CA LEU A 184 -6.61 -8.63 -21.32
C LEU A 184 -6.02 -9.43 -20.15
N CYS A 185 -5.30 -10.51 -20.47
CA CYS A 185 -4.58 -11.26 -19.45
C CYS A 185 -3.39 -10.46 -18.88
N CYS A 186 -2.72 -9.68 -19.73
CA CYS A 186 -1.52 -8.92 -19.42
C CYS A 186 -1.51 -7.54 -20.11
N PRO A 187 -0.76 -6.56 -19.58
CA PRO A 187 -0.58 -5.28 -20.25
C PRO A 187 0.21 -5.45 -21.55
N SER A 188 -0.15 -4.69 -22.59
CA SER A 188 0.60 -4.72 -23.85
C SER A 188 1.98 -4.07 -23.70
N ARG A 189 2.97 -4.55 -24.46
CA ARG A 189 4.32 -3.96 -24.48
C ARG A 189 4.30 -2.46 -24.77
N TRP A 190 3.46 -2.03 -25.72
CA TRP A 190 3.30 -0.62 -26.06
C TRP A 190 2.82 0.20 -24.87
N LEU A 191 1.83 -0.30 -24.12
CA LEU A 191 1.30 0.39 -22.94
C LEU A 191 2.39 0.55 -21.87
N LEU A 192 3.18 -0.49 -21.61
CA LEU A 192 4.27 -0.44 -20.65
C LEU A 192 5.35 0.58 -21.07
N ILE A 193 5.73 0.60 -22.35
CA ILE A 193 6.69 1.59 -22.89
C ILE A 193 6.13 3.00 -22.71
N MET A 194 4.86 3.23 -23.04
CA MET A 194 4.22 4.53 -22.88
C MET A 194 4.24 4.99 -21.42
N MET A 195 3.81 4.14 -20.48
CA MET A 195 3.82 4.48 -19.04
C MET A 195 5.23 4.82 -18.54
N ARG A 196 6.24 4.07 -19.00
CA ARG A 196 7.65 4.34 -18.70
C ARG A 196 8.10 5.69 -19.26
N THR A 197 7.78 6.00 -20.52
CA THR A 197 8.17 7.27 -21.16
C THR A 197 7.54 8.49 -20.48
N LEU A 198 6.42 8.31 -19.79
CA LEU A 198 5.75 9.34 -19.01
C LEU A 198 6.32 9.50 -17.59
N GLY A 199 7.46 8.85 -17.32
CA GLY A 199 8.19 9.00 -16.06
C GLY A 199 7.68 8.10 -14.93
N ASN A 200 6.81 7.12 -15.21
CA ASN A 200 6.41 6.17 -14.16
C ASN A 200 7.55 5.17 -13.90
N GLU A 201 7.89 4.99 -12.63
CA GLU A 201 8.80 3.96 -12.14
C GLU A 201 8.12 2.58 -12.10
N PHE A 202 6.82 2.56 -11.80
CA PHE A 202 5.97 1.38 -11.82
C PHE A 202 4.51 1.76 -12.08
N THR A 203 3.72 0.80 -12.57
CA THR A 203 2.29 1.00 -12.87
C THR A 203 1.46 -0.21 -12.45
N GLY A 204 0.25 0.03 -11.96
CA GLY A 204 -0.73 -1.01 -11.68
C GLY A 204 -1.51 -1.43 -12.91
N PHE A 205 -2.02 -2.66 -12.83
CA PHE A 205 -2.87 -3.31 -13.83
C PHE A 205 -4.07 -3.99 -13.14
N GLU A 206 -4.73 -3.24 -12.24
CA GLU A 206 -5.98 -3.64 -11.54
C GLU A 206 -7.16 -3.76 -12.51
N ILE A 207 -7.19 -4.81 -13.34
CA ILE A 207 -8.28 -5.04 -14.29
C ILE A 207 -9.04 -6.34 -14.03
N GLY A 208 -8.60 -7.09 -13.01
CA GLY A 208 -8.96 -8.49 -12.78
C GLY A 208 -8.36 -9.36 -13.88
N HIS A 209 -7.71 -10.45 -13.51
CA HIS A 209 -7.42 -11.49 -14.49
C HIS A 209 -8.78 -12.04 -14.98
N PHE A 210 -9.17 -11.68 -16.21
CA PHE A 210 -10.17 -12.47 -16.91
C PHE A 210 -9.55 -13.84 -17.22
N ASP A 211 -10.38 -14.89 -17.28
CA ASP A 211 -9.93 -16.24 -17.64
C ASP A 211 -9.06 -16.15 -18.89
N CYS A 212 -7.76 -16.36 -18.67
CA CYS A 212 -6.78 -16.51 -19.72
C CYS A 212 -6.93 -17.97 -20.16
N GLY A 213 -7.90 -18.21 -21.04
CA GLY A 213 -8.14 -19.53 -21.62
C GLY A 213 -6.89 -20.12 -22.26
#